data_AF-A0A1I7YH76-F1
#
_entry.id   AF-A0A1I7YH76-F1
#
_cell.length_a   1.000
_cell.length_b   1.000
_cell.length_c   1.000
_cell.angle_alpha   90.00
_cell.angle_beta   90.00
_cell.angle_gamma   90.00
#
_symmetry.space_group_name_H-M   'P 1'
#
loop_
_entity.id
_entity.type
_entity.pdbx_description
1 polymer ?
#
loop_
_entity_poly.entity_id
_entity_poly.type
_entity_poly.pdbx_seq_one_letter_code
_entity_poly.pdbx_strand_id
1 'polypeptide(L)' 'MSGKGTAVTPKENKAMKELVVELRTQAKVVPMKTSAAASDLLHYTEANKADDFLLTRSGWNPFTDIGGQWWMCK' A
#
# COMPACT_ATOMS: atom_id res chain seq x y z
N MET A 1 -23.52 27.08 33.74
CA MET A 1 -22.79 26.72 32.50
C MET A 1 -23.75 25.91 31.64
N SER A 2 -24.46 26.56 30.71
CA SER A 2 -25.47 25.94 29.85
C SER A 2 -24.80 25.51 28.55
N GLY A 3 -24.60 24.20 28.38
CA GLY A 3 -24.07 23.63 27.14
C GLY A 3 -25.11 23.74 26.03
N LYS A 4 -25.01 24.79 25.21
CA LYS A 4 -25.71 24.85 23.92
C LYS A 4 -25.16 23.71 23.06
N GLY A 5 -25.90 22.60 22.99
CA GLY A 5 -25.66 21.56 22.00
C GLY A 5 -25.88 22.14 20.61
N THR A 6 -24.81 22.29 19.85
CA THR A 6 -24.87 22.71 18.44
C THR A 6 -25.67 21.66 17.68
N ALA A 7 -26.76 22.07 17.03
CA ALA A 7 -27.58 21.17 16.23
C ALA A 7 -26.76 20.63 15.05
N VAL A 8 -26.64 19.30 14.96
CA VAL A 8 -25.91 18.63 13.88
C VAL A 8 -26.60 18.92 12.55
N THR A 9 -25.84 19.45 11.59
CA THR A 9 -26.37 19.82 10.28
C THR A 9 -26.77 18.58 9.47
N PRO A 10 -27.70 18.71 8.49
CA PRO A 10 -28.07 17.59 7.62
C PRO A 10 -26.88 16.99 6.85
N LYS A 11 -25.88 17.81 6.52
CA LYS A 11 -24.64 17.37 5.84
C LYS A 11 -23.79 16.50 6.75
N GLU A 12 -23.59 16.90 8.01
CA GLU A 12 -22.85 16.13 9.01
C GLU A 12 -23.55 14.80 9.32
N ASN A 13 -24.87 14.81 9.41
CA ASN A 13 -25.66 13.58 9.59
C ASN A 13 -25.53 12.62 8.40
N LYS A 14 -25.45 13.13 7.17
CA LYS A 14 -25.22 12.30 5.97
C LYS A 14 -23.82 11.69 5.99
N ALA A 15 -22.79 12.51 6.23
CA ALA A 15 -21.41 12.03 6.31
C ALA A 15 -21.22 10.98 7.41
N MET A 16 -21.88 11.16 8.56
CA MET A 16 -21.84 10.18 9.66
C MET A 16 -22.45 8.83 9.26
N LYS A 17 -23.57 8.85 8.51
CA LYS A 17 -24.21 7.62 8.02
C LYS A 17 -23.31 6.90 7.02
N GLU A 18 -22.67 7.64 6.12
CA GLU A 18 -21.73 7.09 5.13
C GLU A 18 -20.51 6.46 5.84
N LEU A 19 -19.93 7.14 6.82
CA LEU A 19 -18.82 6.62 7.62
C LEU A 19 -19.20 5.33 8.38
N VAL A 20 -20.40 5.27 8.96
CA VAL A 20 -20.86 4.05 9.64
C VAL A 20 -20.99 2.87 8.68
N VAL A 21 -21.47 3.11 7.46
CA VAL A 21 -21.55 2.07 6.42
C VAL A 21 -20.15 1.60 6.02
N GLU A 22 -19.21 2.51 5.86
CA GLU A 22 -17.82 2.20 5.54
C GLU A 22 -17.14 1.37 6.63
N LEU A 23 -17.24 1.80 7.90
CA LEU A 23 -16.66 1.08 9.03
C LEU A 23 -17.26 -0.32 9.18
N ARG A 24 -18.57 -0.47 8.98
CA ARG A 24 -19.24 -1.79 8.96
C ARG A 24 -18.77 -2.66 7.80
N THR A 25 -18.34 -2.06 6.70
CA THR A 25 -17.81 -2.80 5.55
C THR A 25 -16.38 -3.25 5.82
N GLN A 26 -15.53 -2.36 6.34
CA GLN A 26 -14.15 -2.70 6.74
C GLN A 26 -14.11 -3.75 7.86
N ALA A 27 -15.04 -3.70 8.82
CA ALA A 27 -15.12 -4.68 9.91
C ALA A 27 -15.46 -6.11 9.44
N LYS A 28 -15.99 -6.28 8.21
CA LYS A 28 -16.26 -7.61 7.62
C LYS A 28 -15.02 -8.24 6.99
N VAL A 29 -13.93 -7.48 6.80
CA VAL A 29 -12.69 -8.02 6.25
C VAL A 29 -12.08 -8.95 7.28
N VAL A 30 -11.85 -10.22 6.91
CA VAL A 30 -11.23 -11.21 7.78
C VAL A 30 -9.72 -10.94 7.80
N PRO A 31 -9.14 -10.53 8.95
CA PRO A 31 -7.71 -10.28 9.03
C PRO A 31 -6.92 -11.60 8.96
N MET A 32 -5.82 -11.59 8.21
CA MET A 32 -4.85 -12.68 8.24
C MET A 32 -3.88 -12.51 9.42
N LYS A 33 -3.27 -13.61 9.86
CA LYS A 33 -2.21 -13.55 10.88
C LYS A 33 -1.01 -12.79 10.32
N THR A 34 -0.51 -11.82 11.07
CA THR A 34 0.66 -11.02 10.68
C THR A 34 1.89 -11.88 10.40
N SER A 35 2.08 -12.98 11.13
CA SER A 35 3.18 -13.92 10.88
C SER A 35 3.08 -14.62 9.53
N ALA A 36 1.87 -14.99 9.09
CA ALA A 36 1.66 -15.57 7.77
C ALA A 36 1.95 -14.54 6.68
N ALA A 37 1.43 -13.31 6.83
CA ALA A 37 1.70 -12.23 5.89
C ALA A 37 3.20 -11.91 5.77
N ALA A 38 3.91 -11.85 6.90
CA ALA A 38 5.35 -11.62 6.93
C ALA A 38 6.12 -12.77 6.27
N SER A 39 5.70 -14.02 6.49
CA SER A 39 6.31 -15.18 5.84
C SER A 39 6.12 -15.15 4.33
N ASP A 40 4.92 -14.79 3.86
CA ASP A 40 4.64 -14.70 2.42
C ASP A 40 5.48 -13.61 1.76
N LEU A 41 5.60 -12.45 2.41
CA LEU A 41 6.47 -11.36 1.96
C LEU A 41 7.94 -11.79 1.93
N LEU A 42 8.41 -12.48 2.97
CA LEU A 42 9.79 -12.98 3.02
C LEU A 42 10.05 -13.95 1.87
N HIS A 43 9.19 -14.96 1.69
CA HIS A 43 9.31 -15.92 0.59
C HIS A 43 9.33 -15.24 -0.77
N TYR A 44 8.44 -14.26 -0.99
CA TYR A 44 8.41 -13.49 -2.22
C TYR A 44 9.74 -12.75 -2.45
N THR A 45 10.25 -12.05 -1.44
CA THR A 45 11.51 -11.32 -1.57
C THR A 45 12.70 -12.25 -1.81
N GLU A 46 12.76 -13.40 -1.13
CA GLU A 46 13.84 -14.37 -1.31
C GLU A 46 13.85 -15.02 -2.69
N ALA A 47 12.66 -15.30 -3.25
CA ALA A 47 12.54 -15.88 -4.58
C ALA A 47 12.96 -14.90 -5.69
N ASN A 48 12.72 -13.59 -5.50
CA ASN A 48 12.93 -12.58 -6.54
C ASN A 48 14.20 -11.74 -6.35
N LYS A 49 14.90 -11.84 -5.20
CA LYS A 49 16.08 -11.01 -4.91
C LYS A 49 17.19 -11.13 -5.94
N ALA A 50 17.29 -12.26 -6.65
CA ALA A 50 18.31 -12.51 -7.67
C ALA A 50 18.10 -11.65 -8.93
N ASP A 51 16.84 -11.39 -9.27
CA ASP A 51 16.43 -10.63 -10.45
C ASP A 51 16.37 -9.12 -10.18
N ASP A 52 16.44 -8.70 -8.91
CA ASP A 52 16.50 -7.30 -8.53
C ASP A 52 17.91 -6.74 -8.76
N PHE A 53 18.05 -5.98 -9.84
CA PHE A 53 19.29 -5.32 -10.23
C PHE A 53 19.87 -4.40 -9.13
N LEU A 54 19.03 -3.80 -8.28
CA LEU A 54 19.50 -2.93 -7.19
C LEU A 54 20.12 -3.75 -6.05
N LEU A 55 19.63 -4.98 -5.84
CA LEU A 55 20.11 -5.86 -4.78
C LEU A 55 21.32 -6.70 -5.21
N THR A 56 21.31 -7.26 -6.42
CA THR A 56 22.37 -8.18 -6.87
C THR A 56 23.56 -7.50 -7.53
N ARG A 57 23.45 -6.22 -7.93
CA ARG A 57 24.46 -5.46 -8.70
C ARG A 57 25.12 -6.37 -9.74
N SER A 58 24.30 -7.03 -10.56
CA SER A 58 24.76 -7.97 -11.57
C SER A 58 25.42 -7.23 -12.73
N GLY A 59 26.61 -6.66 -12.50
CA GLY A 59 27.69 -6.29 -13.44
C GLY A 59 27.39 -5.37 -14.64
N TRP A 60 26.13 -5.23 -15.04
CA TRP A 60 25.67 -4.55 -16.24
C TRP A 60 24.58 -3.56 -15.87
N ASN A 61 24.95 -2.28 -15.82
CA ASN A 61 24.10 -1.15 -15.54
C ASN A 61 23.73 -0.44 -16.85
N PRO A 62 22.46 -0.43 -17.28
CA PRO A 62 22.07 0.21 -18.53
C PRO A 62 22.31 1.73 -18.55
N PHE A 63 22.48 2.36 -17.39
CA PHE A 63 22.75 3.80 -17.28
C PHE A 63 24.23 4.16 -17.43
N THR A 64 25.15 3.25 -17.09
CA THR A 64 26.61 3.53 -17.14
C THR A 64 27.35 2.70 -18.19
N ASP A 65 26.80 1.56 -18.58
CA ASP A 65 27.54 0.58 -19.37
C ASP A 65 27.22 0.71 -20.86
N ILE A 66 28.25 0.47 -21.68
CA ILE A 66 28.18 0.62 -23.13
C ILE A 66 27.13 -0.34 -23.69
N GLY A 67 26.15 0.20 -24.42
CA GLY A 67 25.02 -0.54 -24.99
C GLY A 67 23.68 -0.36 -24.26
N GLY A 68 23.68 0.14 -23.02
CA GLY A 68 22.45 0.38 -22.24
C GLY A 68 21.63 1.60 -22.70
N GLN A 69 22.30 2.59 -23.31
CA GLN A 69 21.70 3.84 -23.77
C GLN A 69 20.61 3.64 -24.85
N TRP A 70 20.64 2.52 -25.58
CA TRP A 70 19.65 2.21 -26.63
C TRP A 70 18.28 1.80 -26.08
N TRP A 71 18.17 1.38 -24.83
CA TRP A 71 16.89 1.03 -24.19
C TRP A 71 16.12 2.25 -23.68
N MET A 72 16.81 3.36 -23.40
CA MET A 72 16.24 4.62 -22.91
C MET A 72 15.83 5.57 -24.05
N CYS A 73 16.32 5.34 -25.26
CA CYS A 73 15.97 6.08 -26.47
C CYS A 73 14.87 5.34 -27.24
N LYS A 74 13.63 5.44 -26.76
CA LYS A 74 12.42 5.32 -27.58
C LYS A 74 11.54 6.54 -27.39
#